data_AF-A0A5E4MUZ5-F1
#
_entry.id   AF-A0A5E4MUZ5-F1
#
_cell.length_a   1.000
_cell.length_b   1.000
_cell.length_c   1.000
_cell.angle_alpha   90.00
_cell.angle_beta   90.00
_cell.angle_gamma   90.00
#
_symmetry.space_group_name_H-M   'P 1'
#
loop_
_entity.id
_entity.type
_entity.pdbx_description
1 polymer ?
#
loop_
_entity_poly.entity_id
_entity_poly.type
_entity_poly.pdbx_seq_one_letter_code
_entity_poly.pdbx_strand_id
1 'polypeptide(L)'
;APVNDLNFVKFLKLYENEHSNISKAAIKKISNHLWYLTKETAALAFFDDTLSNEIKRLMVQSLNNDRIIEPTKRLIVSFQDLGETFS
;
A
#
# COMPACT_ATOMS: atom_id res chain seq x y z
N ALA A 1 -9.19 9.81 2.85
CA ALA A 1 -9.55 8.55 3.51
C ALA A 1 -8.57 7.50 3.01
N PRO A 2 -7.76 6.87 3.88
CA PRO A 2 -6.64 6.01 3.48
C PRO A 2 -7.05 4.86 2.54
N VAL A 3 -8.25 4.31 2.73
CA VAL A 3 -8.82 3.26 1.87
C VAL A 3 -9.01 3.73 0.42
N ASN A 4 -9.45 4.97 0.19
CA ASN A 4 -9.61 5.51 -1.16
C ASN A 4 -8.27 5.72 -1.85
N ASP A 5 -7.26 6.18 -1.09
CA ASP A 5 -5.90 6.35 -1.61
C ASP A 5 -5.30 5.00 -2.00
N LEU A 6 -5.49 3.95 -1.18
CA LEU A 6 -5.07 2.58 -1.48
C LEU A 6 -5.78 1.99 -2.70
N ASN A 7 -7.10 2.16 -2.79
CA ASN A 7 -7.86 1.73 -3.96
C ASN A 7 -7.40 2.44 -5.23
N PHE A 8 -7.05 3.72 -5.13
CA PHE A 8 -6.52 4.46 -6.27
C PHE A 8 -5.15 3.94 -6.72
N VAL A 9 -4.25 3.62 -5.80
CA VAL A 9 -2.97 2.96 -6.12
C VAL A 9 -3.21 1.60 -6.79
N LYS A 10 -4.19 0.82 -6.33
CA LYS A 10 -4.58 -0.46 -6.95
C LYS A 10 -5.04 -0.27 -8.39
N PHE A 11 -5.88 0.71 -8.67
CA PHE A 11 -6.32 1.01 -10.03
C PHE A 11 -5.18 1.48 -10.91
N LEU A 12 -4.26 2.31 -10.40
CA LEU A 12 -3.06 2.72 -11.13
C LEU A 12 -2.17 1.52 -11.48
N LYS A 13 -2.05 0.53 -10.57
CA LYS A 13 -1.28 -0.68 -10.82
C LYS A 13 -1.89 -1.54 -11.93
N LEU A 14 -3.23 -1.68 -11.96
CA LEU A 14 -3.93 -2.35 -13.05
C LEU A 14 -3.78 -1.59 -14.38
N TYR A 15 -3.82 -0.26 -14.33
CA TYR A 15 -3.62 0.62 -15.48
C TYR A 15 -2.18 0.59 -16.03
N GLU A 16 -1.23 0.00 -15.30
CA GLU A 16 0.15 -0.19 -15.79
C GLU A 16 0.20 -1.03 -17.07
N ASN A 17 -0.75 -1.96 -17.24
CA ASN A 17 -0.88 -2.81 -18.43
C ASN A 17 -1.24 -2.00 -19.69
N GLU A 18 -1.98 -0.91 -19.53
CA GLU A 18 -2.38 -0.03 -20.64
C GLU A 18 -1.31 1.03 -20.90
N HIS A 19 -0.83 1.72 -19.85
CA HIS A 19 0.14 2.80 -19.97
C HIS A 19 1.13 2.82 -18.79
N SER A 20 2.16 1.97 -18.88
CA SER A 20 3.17 1.79 -17.84
C SER A 20 3.85 3.10 -17.39
N ASN A 21 4.20 4.00 -18.32
CA ASN A 21 4.87 5.26 -17.98
C ASN A 21 3.99 6.20 -17.15
N ILE A 22 2.70 6.32 -17.51
CA ILE A 22 1.75 7.18 -16.82
C ILE A 22 1.41 6.59 -15.45
N SER A 23 1.16 5.27 -15.40
CA SER A 23 0.92 4.55 -14.15
C SER A 23 2.08 4.73 -13.16
N LYS A 24 3.32 4.47 -13.57
CA LYS A 24 4.51 4.61 -12.72
C LYS A 24 4.72 6.04 -12.23
N ALA A 25 4.51 7.04 -13.09
CA ALA A 25 4.62 8.45 -12.72
C ALA A 25 3.54 8.85 -11.68
N ALA A 26 2.30 8.41 -11.87
CA ALA A 26 1.19 8.67 -10.96
C ALA A 26 1.39 7.98 -9.61
N ILE A 27 1.78 6.69 -9.61
CA ILE A 27 2.10 5.94 -8.39
C ILE A 27 3.22 6.66 -7.63
N LYS A 28 4.32 7.04 -8.30
CA LYS A 28 5.42 7.78 -7.67
C LYS A 28 4.96 9.09 -7.03
N LYS A 29 4.07 9.83 -7.69
CA LYS A 29 3.51 11.08 -7.16
C LYS A 29 2.68 10.81 -5.91
N ILE A 30 1.82 9.80 -5.94
CA ILE A 30 0.95 9.44 -4.82
C ILE A 30 1.68 8.82 -3.64
N SER A 31 2.71 8.02 -3.88
CA SER A 31 3.55 7.49 -2.79
C SER A 31 4.20 8.61 -1.97
N ASN A 32 4.54 9.74 -2.60
CA ASN A 32 5.00 10.93 -1.88
C ASN A 32 3.88 11.64 -1.09
N HIS A 33 2.63 11.54 -1.53
CA HIS A 33 1.46 12.07 -0.82
C HIS A 33 0.97 11.12 0.29
N LEU A 34 1.26 9.82 0.17
CA LEU A 34 1.01 8.78 1.18
C LEU A 34 2.14 8.63 2.18
N TRP A 35 3.03 9.63 2.30
CA TRP A 35 4.13 9.61 3.27
C TRP A 35 3.66 9.47 4.73
N TYR A 36 2.40 9.86 4.99
CA TYR A 36 1.74 9.73 6.28
C TYR A 36 1.30 8.30 6.59
N LEU A 37 1.35 7.38 5.60
CA LEU A 37 0.96 5.98 5.75
C LEU A 37 2.07 5.20 6.47
N THR A 38 2.27 5.48 7.75
CA THR A 38 3.18 4.74 8.65
C THR A 38 2.51 3.51 9.25
N LYS A 39 3.27 2.63 9.91
CA LYS A 39 2.73 1.43 10.58
C LYS A 39 1.59 1.76 11.55
N GLU A 40 1.68 2.90 12.22
CA GLU A 40 0.68 3.43 13.15
C GLU A 40 -0.62 3.80 12.42
N THR A 41 -0.53 4.42 11.25
CA THR A 41 -1.73 4.72 10.42
C THR A 41 -2.31 3.49 9.73
N ALA A 42 -1.49 2.47 9.43
CA ALA A 42 -1.98 1.17 9.01
C ALA A 42 -2.73 0.46 10.15
N ALA A 43 -2.29 0.62 11.41
CA ALA A 43 -3.00 0.09 12.58
C ALA A 43 -4.34 0.78 12.82
N LEU A 44 -4.47 2.07 12.46
CA LEU A 44 -5.76 2.79 12.49
C LEU A 44 -6.81 2.14 11.58
N ALA A 45 -6.41 1.52 10.47
CA ALA A 45 -7.31 0.78 9.58
C ALA A 45 -7.84 -0.54 10.20
N PHE A 46 -7.28 -1.03 11.31
CA PHE A 46 -7.86 -2.17 12.04
C PHE A 46 -9.18 -1.83 12.74
N PHE A 47 -9.37 -0.56 13.09
CA PHE A 47 -10.61 -0.06 13.71
C PHE A 47 -11.67 0.35 12.69
N ASP A 48 -11.35 0.28 11.39
CA ASP A 48 -12.30 0.56 10.32
C ASP A 48 -13.12 -0.70 10.02
N ASP A 49 -14.44 -0.62 10.22
CA ASP A 49 -15.38 -1.73 9.98
C ASP A 49 -15.69 -1.93 8.49
N THR A 50 -15.29 -0.99 7.63
CA THR A 50 -15.41 -1.13 6.17
C THR A 50 -14.38 -2.08 5.57
N LEU A 51 -13.31 -2.37 6.32
CA LEU A 51 -12.26 -3.31 5.95
C LEU A 51 -12.59 -4.72 6.43
N SER A 52 -12.56 -5.68 5.50
CA SER A 52 -12.79 -7.09 5.84
C SER A 52 -11.69 -7.61 6.76
N ASN A 53 -12.06 -8.57 7.62
CA ASN A 53 -11.10 -9.25 8.50
C ASN A 53 -9.96 -9.94 7.73
N GLU A 54 -10.21 -10.33 6.49
CA GLU A 54 -9.20 -10.90 5.59
C GLU A 54 -8.15 -9.86 5.20
N ILE A 55 -8.57 -8.65 4.81
CA ILE A 55 -7.62 -7.56 4.50
C ILE A 55 -6.84 -7.17 5.75
N LYS A 56 -7.48 -7.13 6.92
CA LYS A 56 -6.79 -6.87 8.21
C LYS A 56 -5.71 -7.92 8.49
N ARG A 57 -5.98 -9.22 8.21
CA ARG A 57 -4.97 -10.29 8.34
C ARG A 57 -3.81 -10.14 7.36
N LEU A 58 -4.09 -9.79 6.11
CA LEU A 58 -3.05 -9.53 5.10
C LEU A 58 -2.17 -8.34 5.51
N MET A 59 -2.77 -7.26 6.02
CA MET A 59 -2.02 -6.11 6.54
C MET A 59 -1.07 -6.50 7.68
N VAL A 60 -1.51 -7.35 8.61
CA VAL A 60 -0.64 -7.88 9.69
C VAL A 60 0.51 -8.72 9.12
N GLN A 61 0.25 -9.55 8.11
CA GLN A 61 1.29 -10.36 7.46
C GLN A 61 2.32 -9.47 6.74
N SER A 62 1.87 -8.45 6.01
CA SER A 62 2.77 -7.48 5.36
C SER A 62 3.61 -6.71 6.38
N LEU A 63 3.04 -6.31 7.52
CA LEU A 63 3.78 -5.64 8.61
C LEU A 63 4.83 -6.53 9.27
N ASN A 64 4.60 -7.85 9.31
CA ASN A 64 5.54 -8.83 9.87
C ASN A 64 6.66 -9.21 8.90
N ASN A 65 6.45 -9.06 7.58
CA ASN A 65 7.46 -9.33 6.56
C ASN A 65 8.48 -8.20 6.39
N ASP A 66 8.20 -7.01 6.93
CA ASP A 66 9.19 -5.93 7.03
C ASP A 66 10.26 -6.33 8.05
N ARG A 67 11.39 -6.83 7.54
CA ARG A 67 12.67 -6.90 8.27
C ARG A 67 12.81 -5.64 9.10
N ILE A 68 13.11 -5.78 10.39
CA ILE A 68 13.18 -4.70 11.39
C ILE A 68 13.88 -3.48 10.77
N ILE A 69 13.09 -2.53 10.32
CA ILE A 69 13.55 -1.20 10.01
C ILE A 69 13.15 -0.38 11.24
N GLU A 70 14.16 0.14 11.93
CA GLU A 70 14.09 1.06 13.07
C GLU A 70 12.97 2.11 12.95
N PRO A 71 12.52 2.74 14.05
CA PRO A 71 11.26 3.49 14.19
C PRO A 71 11.06 4.72 13.29
N THR A 72 11.93 4.92 12.32
CA THR A 72 11.88 5.97 11.32
C THR A 72 12.37 5.41 10.00
N LYS A 73 11.47 4.94 9.14
CA LYS A 73 11.73 4.77 7.69
C LYS A 73 10.43 4.44 6.96
N ARG A 74 9.93 5.49 6.31
CA ARG A 74 9.15 5.54 5.07
C ARG A 74 8.81 4.17 4.47
N LEU A 75 7.52 3.90 4.30
CA LEU A 75 7.01 2.78 3.51
C LEU A 75 7.44 2.99 2.04
N ILE A 76 8.54 2.37 1.65
CA ILE A 76 8.97 2.35 0.25
C ILE A 76 8.20 1.19 -0.38
N VAL A 77 7.03 1.50 -0.95
CA VAL A 77 6.28 0.53 -1.75
C VAL A 77 7.13 0.18 -2.97
N SER A 78 7.75 -1.00 -2.97
CA SER A 78 8.49 -1.48 -4.11
C SER A 78 7.50 -2.03 -5.15
N PHE A 79 7.78 -1.78 -6.43
CA PHE A 79 6.86 -2.21 -7.51
C PHE A 79 6.80 -3.74 -7.65
N GLN A 80 7.80 -4.46 -7.13
CA GLN A 80 7.86 -5.92 -7.10
C GLN A 80 6.86 -6.53 -6.12
N ASP A 81 6.64 -5.93 -4.94
CA ASP A 81 5.78 -6.49 -3.89
C ASP A 81 4.28 -6.47 -4.25
N LEU A 82 3.91 -5.74 -5.29
CA LEU A 82 2.53 -5.64 -5.79
C LEU A 82 2.15 -6.76 -6.79
N GLY A 83 3.10 -7.61 -7.20
CA GLY A 83 2.89 -8.66 -8.20
C GLY A 83 2.73 -10.07 -7.63
N GLU A 84 3.17 -10.33 -6.40
CA GLU A 84 3.28 -11.71 -5.87
C GLU A 84 2.06 -12.17 -5.03
N THR A 85 1.11 -11.30 -4.70
CA THR A 85 0.03 -11.64 -3.76
C THR A 85 -1.22 -12.25 -4.38
N PHE A 86 -1.27 -12.50 -5.70
CA PHE A 86 -2.45 -13.08 -6.34
C PHE A 86 -2.08 -14.02 -7.51
N SER A 87 -1.79 -15.29 -7.17
CA SER A 87 -2.02 -16.47 -8.01
C SER A 87 -2.80 -17.50 -7.20
#